data_AF-A0A7J4S669-F1
#
_entry.id   AF-A0A7J4S669-F1
#
_cell.length_a   1.000
_cell.length_b   1.000
_cell.length_c   1.000
_cell.angle_alpha   90.00
_cell.angle_beta   90.00
_cell.angle_gamma   90.00
#
_symmetry.space_group_name_H-M   'P 1'
#
loop_
_entity.id
_entity.type
_entity.pdbx_description
1 polymer ?
#
loop_
_entity_poly.entity_id
_entity_poly.type
_entity_poly.pdbx_seq_one_letter_code
_entity_poly.pdbx_strand_id
1 'polypeptide(L)'
;MVDLLLIALVFVAILFPFVVVPEILERAGYDPKGRLVRIVVWACFLILVLLPAALSGFLATVTSPVDWLILFFAIAFAMLWEYHRLHPGEFP
;
A
#
# COMPACT_ATOMS: atom_id res chain seq x y z
N MET A 1 -6.30 4.00 24.62
CA MET A 1 -4.99 4.60 24.32
C MET A 1 -4.61 4.09 22.94
N VAL A 2 -4.35 4.98 21.97
CA VAL A 2 -3.90 4.54 20.65
C VAL A 2 -2.44 4.13 20.77
N ASP A 3 -2.12 2.92 20.33
CA ASP A 3 -0.77 2.39 20.38
C ASP A 3 0.10 3.10 19.34
N LEU A 4 1.15 3.79 19.80
CA LEU A 4 2.12 4.47 18.95
C LEU A 4 2.79 3.50 17.97
N LEU A 5 2.97 2.24 18.35
CA LEU A 5 3.55 1.21 17.49
C LEU A 5 2.60 0.86 16.33
N LEU A 6 1.30 0.76 16.60
CA LEU A 6 0.29 0.53 15.56
C LEU A 6 0.27 1.68 14.56
N ILE A 7 0.29 2.93 15.04
CA ILE A 7 0.36 4.12 14.18
C ILE A 7 1.62 4.06 13.30
N ALA A 8 2.79 3.78 13.90
CA ALA A 8 4.04 3.69 13.16
C ALA A 8 4.00 2.60 12.08
N LEU A 9 3.45 1.43 12.39
CA LEU A 9 3.30 0.33 11.43
C LEU A 9 2.38 0.70 10.26
N VAL A 10 1.30 1.44 10.52
CA VAL A 10 0.41 1.95 9.46
C VAL A 10 1.17 2.91 8.54
N PHE A 11 1.96 3.84 9.09
CA PHE A 11 2.80 4.72 8.29
C PHE A 11 3.80 3.95 7.45
N VAL A 12 4.48 2.94 8.01
CA VAL A 12 5.42 2.10 7.28
C VAL A 12 4.71 1.34 6.15
N ALA A 13 3.54 0.77 6.40
CA ALA A 13 2.76 0.02 5.42
C ALA A 13 2.34 0.88 4.22
N ILE A 14 2.25 2.20 4.36
CA ILE A 14 1.87 3.13 3.29
C ILE A 14 3.11 3.77 2.65
N LEU A 15 4.00 4.35 3.45
CA LEU A 15 5.16 5.10 2.94
C LEU A 15 6.17 4.18 2.27
N PHE A 16 6.40 2.98 2.80
CA PHE A 16 7.42 2.11 2.27
C PHE A 16 7.10 1.63 0.84
N PRO A 17 5.91 1.10 0.54
CA PRO A 17 5.60 0.65 -0.82
C PRO A 17 5.48 1.79 -1.82
N PHE A 18 4.89 2.93 -1.44
CA PHE A 18 4.54 3.98 -2.41
C PHE A 18 5.55 5.12 -2.53
N VAL A 19 6.50 5.23 -1.59
CA VAL A 19 7.57 6.24 -1.63
C VAL A 19 8.92 5.56 -1.76
N VAL A 20 9.26 4.68 -0.81
CA VAL A 20 10.63 4.13 -0.70
C VAL A 20 10.94 3.13 -1.82
N VAL A 21 10.10 2.11 -2.01
CA VAL A 21 10.29 1.07 -3.03
C VAL A 21 10.45 1.65 -4.45
N PRO A 22 9.56 2.52 -4.94
CA PRO A 22 9.69 3.02 -6.30
C PRO A 22 10.88 3.97 -6.43
N GLU A 23 11.19 4.78 -5.41
CA GLU A 23 12.40 5.62 -5.43
C GLU A 23 13.67 4.78 -5.57
N ILE A 24 13.76 3.64 -4.88
CA ILE A 24 14.89 2.71 -5.03
C ILE A 24 14.95 2.15 -6.47
N LEU A 25 13.81 1.77 -7.04
CA LEU A 25 13.76 1.21 -8.40
C LEU A 25 14.07 2.26 -9.46
N GLU A 26 13.57 3.48 -9.31
CA GLU A 26 13.87 4.61 -10.19
C GLU A 26 15.37 4.94 -10.16
N ARG A 27 15.99 4.96 -8.97
CA ARG A 27 17.45 5.13 -8.82
C ARG A 27 18.26 3.99 -9.45
N ALA A 28 17.68 2.79 -9.55
CA ALA A 28 18.27 1.65 -10.25
C ALA A 28 18.05 1.69 -11.78
N GLY A 29 17.35 2.71 -12.30
CA GLY A 29 17.13 2.92 -13.73
C GLY A 29 15.84 2.30 -14.28
N TYR A 30 14.93 1.84 -13.43
CA TYR A 30 13.62 1.35 -13.86
C TYR A 30 12.65 2.49 -14.15
N ASP A 31 11.82 2.34 -15.18
CA ASP A 31 10.73 3.28 -15.47
C ASP A 31 9.64 3.18 -14.38
N PRO A 32 9.32 4.28 -13.67
CA PRO A 32 8.28 4.28 -12.65
C PRO A 32 6.88 3.97 -13.17
N LYS A 33 6.60 4.28 -14.44
CA LYS A 33 5.34 3.92 -15.10
C LYS A 33 5.34 2.47 -15.60
N GLY A 34 6.50 1.84 -15.60
CA GLY A 34 6.71 0.47 -16.04
C GLY A 34 5.92 -0.53 -15.20
N ARG A 35 5.38 -1.55 -15.87
CA ARG A 35 4.57 -2.60 -15.23
C ARG A 35 5.30 -3.31 -14.10
N LEU A 36 6.62 -3.50 -14.23
CA LEU A 36 7.45 -4.12 -13.20
C LEU A 36 7.45 -3.33 -11.89
N VAL A 37 7.74 -2.02 -11.94
CA VAL A 37 7.78 -1.17 -10.74
C VAL A 37 6.42 -1.19 -10.05
N ARG A 38 5.34 -1.07 -10.82
CA ARG A 38 3.97 -1.11 -10.28
C ARG A 38 3.65 -2.43 -9.59
N ILE A 39 3.99 -3.57 -10.21
CA ILE A 39 3.80 -4.89 -9.59
C ILE A 39 4.57 -5.00 -8.27
N VAL A 40 5.81 -4.53 -8.23
CA VAL A 40 6.65 -4.59 -7.02
C VAL A 40 6.07 -3.71 -5.90
N VAL A 41 5.65 -2.48 -6.23
CA VAL A 41 5.00 -1.55 -5.29
C VAL A 41 3.73 -2.18 -4.70
N TRP A 42 2.84 -2.68 -5.55
CA TRP A 42 1.59 -3.30 -5.10
C TRP A 42 1.83 -4.59 -4.31
N ALA A 43 2.76 -5.43 -4.73
CA ALA A 43 3.13 -6.63 -3.99
C ALA A 43 3.66 -6.27 -2.59
N CYS A 44 4.53 -5.27 -2.49
CA CYS A 44 5.06 -4.81 -1.21
C CYS A 44 3.94 -4.28 -0.29
N PHE A 45 3.02 -3.47 -0.82
CA PHE A 45 1.86 -2.99 -0.07
C PHE A 45 0.96 -4.14 0.43
N LEU A 46 0.56 -5.03 -0.48
CA LEU A 46 -0.30 -6.16 -0.13
C LEU A 46 0.37 -7.10 0.88
N ILE A 47 1.68 -7.34 0.78
CA ILE A 47 2.42 -8.13 1.77
C ILE A 47 2.37 -7.44 3.14
N LEU A 48 2.67 -6.14 3.23
CA LEU A 48 2.68 -5.44 4.51
C LEU A 48 1.28 -5.40 5.17
N VAL A 49 0.22 -5.32 4.37
CA VAL A 49 -1.16 -5.28 4.89
C VAL A 49 -1.70 -6.68 5.20
N LEU A 50 -1.54 -7.64 4.29
CA LEU A 50 -2.20 -8.94 4.35
C LEU A 50 -1.38 -10.01 5.08
N LEU A 51 -0.05 -9.95 5.04
CA LEU A 51 0.78 -10.98 5.67
C LEU A 51 0.55 -11.06 7.19
N PRO A 52 0.51 -9.94 7.96
CA PRO A 52 0.22 -10.00 9.39
C PRO A 52 -1.18 -10.55 9.68
N ALA A 53 -2.17 -10.18 8.84
CA ALA A 53 -3.54 -10.66 8.96
C ALA A 53 -3.67 -12.17 8.63
N ALA A 54 -2.89 -12.66 7.67
CA ALA A 54 -2.84 -14.08 7.32
C ALA A 54 -2.17 -14.90 8.43
N LEU A 55 -1.03 -14.43 8.95
CA LEU A 55 -0.25 -15.14 9.98
C LEU A 55 -0.96 -15.19 11.33
N SER A 56 -1.77 -14.18 11.66
CA SER A 56 -2.58 -14.16 12.88
C SER A 56 -3.86 -14.99 12.78
N GLY A 57 -4.17 -15.58 11.62
CA GLY A 57 -5.45 -16.25 11.36
C GLY A 57 -6.64 -15.30 11.23
N PHE A 58 -6.41 -13.99 11.36
CA PHE A 58 -7.44 -12.96 11.33
C PHE A 58 -8.27 -13.02 10.04
N LEU A 59 -7.63 -13.20 8.87
CA LEU A 59 -8.34 -13.28 7.58
C LEU A 59 -9.39 -14.40 7.52
N ALA A 60 -9.23 -15.49 8.27
CA ALA A 60 -10.21 -16.59 8.33
C ALA A 60 -11.39 -16.28 9.28
N THR A 61 -11.25 -15.23 10.10
CA THR A 61 -12.21 -14.83 11.14
C THR A 61 -12.94 -13.51 10.82
N VAL A 62 -12.47 -12.75 9.81
CA VAL A 62 -13.14 -11.53 9.35
C VAL A 62 -14.44 -11.88 8.64
N THR A 63 -15.55 -11.78 9.38
CA THR A 63 -16.92 -11.90 8.85
C THR A 63 -17.63 -10.56 8.74
N SER A 64 -17.03 -9.49 9.28
CA SER A 64 -17.62 -8.15 9.33
C SER A 64 -17.51 -7.44 7.97
N PRO A 65 -18.64 -7.01 7.37
CA PRO A 65 -18.64 -6.19 6.15
C PRO A 65 -17.92 -4.84 6.31
N VAL A 66 -17.82 -4.32 7.53
CA VAL A 66 -17.18 -3.02 7.82
C VAL A 66 -15.67 -3.10 7.60
N ASP A 67 -15.03 -4.20 8.01
CA ASP A 67 -13.59 -4.39 7.84
C ASP A 67 -13.22 -4.48 6.35
N TRP A 68 -14.09 -5.11 5.56
CA TRP A 68 -13.96 -5.15 4.10
C TRP A 68 -14.11 -3.77 3.46
N LEU A 69 -15.03 -2.94 3.94
CA LEU A 69 -15.16 -1.57 3.46
C LEU A 69 -13.92 -0.74 3.78
N ILE A 70 -13.35 -0.87 4.98
CA ILE A 70 -12.12 -0.17 5.37
C ILE A 70 -10.96 -0.59 4.45
N LEU A 71 -10.80 -1.89 4.22
CA LEU A 71 -9.79 -2.41 3.30
C LEU A 71 -10.00 -1.88 1.88
N PHE A 72 -11.25 -1.87 1.39
CA PHE A 72 -11.61 -1.33 0.09
C PHE A 72 -11.21 0.15 -0.04
N PHE A 73 -11.54 0.98 0.95
CA PHE A 73 -11.17 2.40 0.94
C PHE A 73 -9.65 2.60 0.99
N ALA A 74 -8.93 1.80 1.76
CA ALA A 74 -7.47 1.85 1.80
C ALA A 74 -6.85 1.52 0.44
N ILE A 75 -7.36 0.48 -0.24
CA ILE A 75 -6.92 0.10 -1.59
C ILE A 75 -7.27 1.19 -2.61
N ALA A 76 -8.49 1.73 -2.56
CA ALA A 76 -8.93 2.79 -3.48
C ALA A 76 -8.08 4.05 -3.33
N PHE A 77 -7.78 4.45 -2.09
CA PHE A 77 -6.89 5.57 -1.81
C PHE A 77 -5.47 5.31 -2.33
N ALA A 78 -4.95 4.10 -2.12
CA ALA A 78 -3.64 3.71 -2.65
C ALA A 78 -3.59 3.75 -4.19
N MET A 79 -4.66 3.33 -4.88
CA MET A 79 -4.78 3.46 -6.33
C MET A 79 -4.79 4.92 -6.79
N LEU A 80 -5.57 5.77 -6.11
CA LEU A 80 -5.62 7.21 -6.42
C LEU A 80 -4.26 7.86 -6.21
N TRP A 81 -3.57 7.54 -5.12
CA TRP A 81 -2.23 8.04 -4.84
C TRP A 81 -1.20 7.59 -5.88
N GLU A 82 -1.19 6.30 -6.23
CA GLU A 82 -0.31 5.78 -7.28
C GLU A 82 -0.57 6.51 -8.61
N TYR A 83 -1.85 6.67 -8.98
CA TYR A 83 -2.21 7.37 -10.21
C TYR A 83 -1.74 8.83 -10.21
N HIS A 84 -1.94 9.56 -9.11
CA HIS A 84 -1.49 10.95 -8.95
C HIS A 84 0.04 11.06 -9.05
N ARG A 85 0.80 10.17 -8.40
CA ARG A 85 2.27 10.20 -8.46
C ARG A 85 2.81 9.94 -9.87
N LEU A 86 2.11 9.10 -10.65
CA LEU A 86 2.52 8.75 -12.01
C LEU A 86 2.09 9.79 -13.06
N HIS A 87 1.12 10.66 -12.73
CA HIS A 87 0.57 11.69 -13.62
C HIS A 87 0.53 13.06 -12.93
N PRO A 88 1.69 13.62 -12.55
CA PRO A 88 1.74 14.93 -11.91
C PRO A 88 1.19 16.00 -12.85
N GLY A 89 0.15 16.73 -12.40
CA GLY A 89 -0.48 17.83 -13.16
C GLY A 89 -1.68 17.45 -14.04
N GLU A 90 -2.12 16.18 -14.05
CA GLU A 90 -3.34 15.76 -14.77
C GLU A 90 -4.63 15.88 -13.94
N PHE A 91 -4.52 16.30 -12.67
CA PHE A 91 -5.67 16.68 -11.83
C PHE A 91 -5.80 18.21 -11.80
N PRO A 92 -7.02 18.76 -11.98
CA PRO A 92 -7.27 20.21 -11.88
C PRO A 92 -7.01 20.77 -10.47
#